data_AF-A0A847PNA2-F1
#
_entry.id   AF-A0A847PNA2-F1
#
_cell.length_a   1.000
_cell.length_b   1.000
_cell.length_c   1.000
_cell.angle_alpha   90.00
_cell.angle_beta   90.00
_cell.angle_gamma   90.00
#
_symmetry.space_group_name_H-M   'P 1'
#
loop_
_entity.id
_entity.type
_entity.pdbx_description
1 polymer ?
#
loop_
_entity_poly.entity_id
_entity_poly.type
_entity_poly.pdbx_seq_one_letter_code
_entity_poly.pdbx_strand_id
1 'polypeptide(L)'
;MPREKKFNPDLRELLKEENGKDEDTISRYSLVIATAKLARQISKENEEAEEPVIEKPVTTAIDKLLKGEYKIVEPEELEAL
;
A
#
# COMPACT_ATOMS: atom_id res chain seq x y z
N MET A 1 1.33 28.07 -8.32
CA MET A 1 0.59 27.04 -9.08
C MET A 1 -0.22 26.20 -8.11
N PRO A 2 -1.52 26.00 -8.30
CA PRO A 2 -2.28 25.10 -7.44
C PRO A 2 -1.80 23.67 -7.70
N ARG A 3 -1.38 22.95 -6.64
CA ARG A 3 -1.08 21.52 -6.74
C ARG A 3 -2.40 20.81 -6.99
N GLU A 4 -2.53 20.19 -8.16
CA GLU A 4 -3.67 19.34 -8.50
C GLU A 4 -3.87 18.33 -7.36
N LYS A 5 -5.03 18.35 -6.69
CA LYS A 5 -5.35 17.37 -5.66
C LYS A 5 -5.69 16.06 -6.36
N LYS A 6 -4.67 15.29 -6.73
CA LYS A 6 -4.87 13.88 -7.08
C LYS A 6 -5.41 13.18 -5.83
N PHE A 7 -6.67 12.76 -5.89
CA PHE A 7 -7.20 11.79 -4.94
C PHE A 7 -6.45 10.48 -5.15
N ASN A 8 -6.25 9.71 -4.08
CA ASN A 8 -5.76 8.35 -4.24
C ASN A 8 -6.72 7.56 -5.14
N PRO A 9 -6.20 6.63 -5.97
CA PRO A 9 -7.02 5.76 -6.82
C PRO A 9 -8.03 4.94 -6.00
N ASP A 10 -9.01 4.33 -6.67
CA ASP A 10 -10.00 3.49 -5.98
C ASP A 10 -9.31 2.24 -5.42
N LEU A 11 -9.19 2.17 -4.09
CA LEU A 11 -8.51 1.07 -3.39
C LEU A 11 -9.42 -0.13 -3.15
N ARG A 12 -10.68 -0.11 -3.61
CA ARG A 12 -11.60 -1.24 -3.46
C ARG A 12 -11.07 -2.52 -4.11
N GLU A 13 -10.27 -2.38 -5.16
CA GLU A 13 -9.60 -3.50 -5.84
C GLU A 13 -8.61 -4.22 -4.90
N LEU A 14 -7.98 -3.50 -3.97
CA LEU A 14 -7.09 -4.08 -2.95
C LEU A 14 -7.85 -4.73 -1.78
N LEU A 15 -9.16 -4.47 -1.68
CA LEU A 15 -10.01 -4.97 -0.60
C LEU A 15 -10.90 -6.13 -1.03
N LYS A 16 -10.89 -6.51 -2.31
CA LYS A 16 -11.75 -7.56 -2.86
C LYS A 16 -10.88 -8.63 -3.50
N GLU A 17 -11.04 -9.88 -3.07
CA GLU A 17 -10.74 -10.99 -3.96
C GLU A 17 -11.85 -11.08 -5.02
N GLU A 18 -11.51 -10.89 -6.30
CA GLU A 18 -12.52 -10.99 -7.36
C GLU A 18 -13.09 -12.40 -7.55
N ASN A 19 -12.65 -13.42 -6.81
CA ASN A 19 -13.12 -14.80 -7.02
C ASN A 19 -13.28 -15.59 -5.72
N GLY A 20 -14.34 -15.28 -4.96
CA GLY A 20 -14.99 -16.12 -3.96
C GLY A 20 -14.19 -17.27 -3.34
N LYS A 21 -13.40 -16.95 -2.31
CA LYS A 21 -13.10 -17.85 -1.18
C LYS A 21 -12.81 -16.99 0.05
N ASP A 22 -13.65 -17.12 1.07
CA ASP A 22 -13.75 -16.24 2.23
C ASP A 22 -12.56 -16.25 3.23
N GLU A 23 -11.33 -16.57 2.82
CA GLU A 23 -10.16 -16.71 3.72
C GLU A 23 -9.13 -15.57 3.62
N ASP A 24 -9.01 -14.83 2.51
CA ASP A 24 -7.93 -13.84 2.28
C ASP A 24 -8.44 -12.39 2.11
N THR A 25 -9.55 -12.00 2.77
CA THR A 25 -10.04 -10.60 2.69
C THR A 25 -9.19 -9.66 3.53
N ILE A 26 -8.38 -8.81 2.87
CA ILE A 26 -7.55 -7.79 3.53
C ILE A 26 -8.43 -6.74 4.22
N SER A 27 -8.24 -6.54 5.53
CA SER A 27 -8.93 -5.48 6.24
C SER A 27 -8.43 -4.09 5.80
N ARG A 28 -9.30 -3.07 5.87
CA ARG A 28 -8.88 -1.67 5.60
C ARG A 28 -7.74 -1.21 6.49
N TYR A 29 -7.67 -1.71 7.73
CA TYR A 29 -6.60 -1.40 8.65
C TYR A 29 -5.28 -2.01 8.18
N SER A 30 -5.31 -3.27 7.76
CA SER A 30 -4.16 -3.98 7.19
C SER A 30 -3.64 -3.29 5.93
N LEU A 31 -4.54 -2.82 5.06
CA LEU A 31 -4.19 -1.98 3.90
C LEU A 31 -3.49 -0.68 4.30
N VAL A 32 -4.01 0.05 5.29
CA VAL A 32 -3.40 1.29 5.78
C VAL A 32 -2.02 1.03 6.37
N ILE A 33 -1.89 0.00 7.21
CA ILE A 33 -0.62 -0.35 7.86
C ILE A 33 0.42 -0.77 6.83
N ALA A 34 0.06 -1.63 5.88
CA ALA A 34 0.97 -2.08 4.83
C ALA A 34 1.42 -0.92 3.93
N THR A 35 0.49 -0.06 3.51
CA THR A 35 0.80 1.14 2.72
C THR A 35 1.77 2.06 3.46
N ALA A 36 1.54 2.29 4.76
CA ALA A 36 2.40 3.14 5.58
C ALA A 36 3.81 2.55 5.76
N LYS A 37 3.92 1.23 5.96
CA LYS A 37 5.21 0.53 6.04
C LYS A 37 6.00 0.66 4.74
N LEU A 38 5.34 0.38 3.60
CA LEU A 38 5.97 0.45 2.28
C LEU A 38 6.39 1.90 1.94
N ALA A 39 5.54 2.88 2.24
CA ALA A 39 5.88 4.29 2.02
C ALA A 39 7.11 4.74 2.83
N ARG A 40 7.27 4.26 4.08
CA ARG A 40 8.47 4.52 4.89
C ARG A 40 9.72 3.91 4.28
N GLN A 41 9.61 2.67 3.78
CA GLN A 41 10.72 2.01 3.10
C GLN A 41 11.15 2.80 1.85
N ILE A 42 10.20 3.17 0.98
CA ILE A 42 10.47 3.97 -0.23
C ILE A 42 11.12 5.32 0.13
N SER A 43 10.63 5.99 1.18
CA SER A 43 11.23 7.26 1.64
C SER A 43 12.69 7.06 2.04
N LYS A 44 13.00 6.01 2.79
CA LYS A 44 14.35 5.69 3.24
C LYS A 44 15.27 5.34 2.06
N GLU A 45 14.80 4.52 1.12
CA GLU A 45 15.55 4.16 -0.09
C GLU A 45 15.89 5.40 -0.93
N ASN A 46 14.95 6.33 -1.10
CA ASN A 46 15.21 7.57 -1.82
C ASN A 46 16.22 8.48 -1.10
N GLU A 47 16.16 8.55 0.24
CA GLU A 47 17.13 9.29 1.05
C GLU A 47 18.54 8.69 0.92
N GLU A 48 18.67 7.36 0.93
CA GLU A 48 19.95 6.65 0.78
C GLU A 48 20.51 6.73 -0.65
N ALA A 49 19.66 6.79 -1.67
CA ALA A 49 20.08 6.92 -3.07
C ALA A 49 20.53 8.33 -3.45
N GLU A 50 20.36 9.33 -2.56
CA GLU A 50 20.55 10.76 -2.83
C GLU A 50 19.80 11.26 -4.08
N GLU A 51 18.74 10.54 -4.49
CA GLU A 51 17.95 10.87 -5.67
C GLU A 51 16.86 11.90 -5.32
N PRO A 52 16.57 12.84 -6.25
CA PRO A 52 15.47 13.77 -6.05
C PRO A 52 14.14 12.99 -5.97
N VAL A 53 13.42 13.12 -4.85
CA VAL A 53 12.10 12.51 -4.68
C VAL A 53 11.09 13.13 -5.65
N ILE A 54 10.82 12.43 -6.75
CA ILE A 54 9.91 12.91 -7.81
C ILE A 54 8.44 12.68 -7.41
N GLU A 55 8.16 11.57 -6.76
CA GLU A 55 6.81 11.16 -6.37
C GLU A 55 6.71 10.93 -4.87
N LYS A 56 5.53 11.22 -4.30
CA LYS A 56 5.30 11.01 -2.87
C LYS A 56 5.39 9.52 -2.54
N PRO A 57 6.14 9.10 -1.51
CA PRO A 57 6.30 7.68 -1.18
C PRO A 57 4.98 6.93 -0.96
N VAL A 58 3.95 7.59 -0.43
CA VAL A 58 2.61 6.99 -0.25
C VAL A 58 1.92 6.72 -1.58
N THR A 59 2.07 7.61 -2.57
CA THR A 59 1.51 7.42 -3.91
C THR A 59 2.20 6.25 -4.60
N THR A 60 3.53 6.22 -4.56
CA THR A 60 4.32 5.10 -5.11
C THR A 60 3.99 3.77 -4.41
N ALA A 61 3.78 3.77 -3.09
CA ALA A 61 3.38 2.56 -2.36
C ALA A 61 2.02 2.03 -2.82
N ILE A 62 1.03 2.91 -2.99
CA ILE A 62 -0.31 2.54 -3.48
C ILE A 62 -0.24 1.97 -4.90
N ASP A 63 0.52 2.61 -5.78
CA ASP A 63 0.70 2.15 -7.16
C ASP A 63 1.34 0.77 -7.22
N LYS A 64 2.36 0.52 -6.39
CA LYS A 64 3.03 -0.79 -6.28
C LYS A 64 2.08 -1.88 -5.78
N LEU A 65 1.21 -1.57 -4.82
CA LEU A 65 0.18 -2.49 -4.32
C LEU A 65 -0.85 -2.80 -5.41
N LEU A 66 -1.35 -1.79 -6.12
CA LEU A 66 -2.31 -1.97 -7.22
C LEU A 66 -1.74 -2.76 -8.39
N LYS A 67 -0.43 -2.64 -8.66
CA LYS A 67 0.28 -3.44 -9.66
C LYS A 67 0.58 -4.88 -9.21
N GLY A 68 0.29 -5.23 -7.94
CA GLY A 68 0.60 -6.54 -7.39
C GLY A 68 2.09 -6.79 -7.14
N GLU A 69 2.92 -5.73 -7.11
CA GLU A 69 4.36 -5.87 -6.78
C GLU A 69 4.59 -6.31 -5.33
N TYR A 70 3.60 -6.07 -4.45
CA TYR A 70 3.60 -6.48 -3.05
C TYR A 70 2.25 -7.12 -2.68
N LYS A 71 2.28 -8.19 -1.89
CA LYS A 71 1.09 -8.80 -1.25
C LYS A 71 1.05 -8.42 0.23
N ILE A 72 -0.12 -8.04 0.73
CA ILE A 72 -0.36 -7.85 2.16
C ILE A 72 -0.63 -9.21 2.77
N VAL A 73 0.13 -9.55 3.82
CA VAL A 73 -0.01 -10.81 4.54
C VAL A 73 -0.31 -10.47 6.00
N GLU A 74 -1.43 -10.99 6.51
CA GLU A 74 -1.74 -10.89 7.94
C GLU A 74 -0.93 -11.94 8.71
N PRO A 75 -0.30 -11.59 9.84
CA PRO A 75 0.43 -12.57 10.65
C PRO A 75 -0.55 -13.52 11.33
N GLU A 76 -0.22 -14.81 11.36
CA GLU A 76 -1.03 -15.89 11.99
C GLU A 76 -1.36 -15.61 13.47
N GLU A 77 -0.55 -14.79 14.15
CA GLU A 77 -0.70 -14.43 15.56
C GLU A 77 -1.99 -13.65 15.90
N LEU A 78 -2.69 -13.09 14.90
CA LEU A 78 -3.97 -12.38 15.09
C LEU A 78 -5.20 -13.31 15.22
N GLU A 79 -5.08 -14.59 14.88
CA GLU A 79 -6.18 -15.56 14.97
C GLU A 79 -6.39 -16.13 16.39
N ALA A 80 -5.45 -15.90 17.31
CA ALA A 80 -5.41 -16.52 18.63
C ALA A 80 -5.83 -15.62 19.80
N LEU A 81 -6.49 -14.47 19.54
CA LEU A 81 -6.96 -13.52 20.57
C LEU A 81 -8.48 -13.56 20.79
#